data_AF-A0A4U2DAT1-F1
#
_entry.id   AF-A0A4U2DAT1-F1
#
_cell.length_a   1.000
_cell.length_b   1.000
_cell.length_c   1.000
_cell.angle_alpha   90.00
_cell.angle_beta   90.00
_cell.angle_gamma   90.00
#
_symmetry.space_group_name_H-M   'P 1'
#
loop_
_entity.id
_entity.type
_entity.pdbx_description
1 polymer ?
#
loop_
_entity_poly.entity_id
_entity_poly.type
_entity_poly.pdbx_seq_one_letter_code
_entity_poly.pdbx_strand_id
1 'polypeptide(L)'
;MAKSPLLAKVTAAFSMLMSVNSVASQYDFDQPINLSYSDECAQDYCFNDNLYTYKPSTNYALSESSDEYDFSIQQPKHMLVSQEKDWDYLMGQTYTILGLSVATVGLMTLLPESITKWDDDQRDISSLGKKWKDNVSAGPTWDRDEHFLNYVMHPYFGGVYYTAARHAGYDEFESFLYSWTMSTFFWEYGVEAFAEVPSWQDLFITPFFGAVVGEMMLEAEQDIIASGGEVMGSQTMGGVSLFFLNPVGHIHYWVSDAWGGDAEVNLNTNPWWDNQDAARFAYDAGALYDSQFVGMNFKVTF
;
A
#
# COMPACT_ATOMS: atom_id res chain seq x y z
N MET A 1 -21.64 -29.51 21.43
CA MET A 1 -21.23 -28.18 21.94
C MET A 1 -20.89 -27.32 20.74
N ALA A 2 -21.73 -26.31 20.46
CA ALA A 2 -21.52 -25.37 19.37
C ALA A 2 -20.37 -24.43 19.74
N LYS A 3 -19.31 -24.39 18.92
CA LYS A 3 -18.22 -23.43 19.07
C LYS A 3 -18.76 -22.05 18.68
N SER A 4 -18.68 -21.10 19.61
CA SER A 4 -19.21 -19.75 19.40
C SER A 4 -18.49 -19.04 18.24
N PRO A 5 -19.18 -18.25 17.40
CA PRO A 5 -18.58 -17.46 16.31
C PRO A 5 -17.67 -16.33 16.80
N LEU A 6 -17.62 -16.11 18.12
CA LEU A 6 -16.78 -15.11 18.78
C LEU A 6 -15.31 -15.56 18.85
N LEU A 7 -15.05 -16.87 18.90
CA LEU A 7 -13.69 -17.41 18.97
C LEU A 7 -12.93 -17.19 17.65
N ALA A 8 -13.60 -17.28 16.49
CA ALA A 8 -12.97 -17.09 15.18
C ALA A 8 -12.63 -15.61 14.88
N LYS A 9 -13.43 -14.67 15.42
CA LYS A 9 -13.15 -13.22 15.29
C LYS A 9 -12.00 -12.77 16.19
N VAL A 10 -11.79 -13.43 17.33
CA VAL A 10 -10.65 -13.16 18.22
C VAL A 10 -9.34 -13.71 17.65
N THR A 11 -9.34 -14.85 16.94
CA THR A 11 -8.09 -15.42 16.39
C THR A 11 -7.46 -14.57 15.29
N ALA A 12 -8.27 -13.90 14.45
CA ALA A 12 -7.76 -13.05 13.36
C ALA A 12 -7.14 -11.74 13.88
N ALA A 13 -7.73 -11.13 14.92
CA ALA A 13 -7.16 -9.96 15.60
C ALA A 13 -5.89 -10.33 16.40
N PHE A 14 -5.81 -11.55 16.92
CA PHE A 14 -4.65 -12.02 17.68
C PHE A 14 -3.45 -12.32 16.78
N SER A 15 -3.64 -12.73 15.52
CA SER A 15 -2.56 -12.92 14.55
C SER A 15 -1.88 -11.60 14.16
N MET A 16 -2.62 -10.49 14.04
CA MET A 16 -2.04 -9.15 13.80
C MET A 16 -1.33 -8.60 15.04
N LEU A 17 -1.85 -8.83 16.24
CA LEU A 17 -1.20 -8.37 17.47
C LEU A 17 0.03 -9.20 17.85
N MET A 18 0.15 -10.44 17.40
CA MET A 18 1.28 -11.30 17.75
C MET A 18 2.55 -11.01 16.94
N SER A 19 2.44 -10.51 15.72
CA SER A 19 3.60 -10.08 14.91
C SER A 19 4.23 -8.78 15.44
N VAL A 20 3.45 -7.86 16.01
CA VAL A 20 3.98 -6.62 16.62
C VAL A 20 4.61 -6.85 18.00
N ASN A 21 4.14 -7.83 18.77
CA ASN A 21 4.72 -8.12 20.09
C ASN A 21 6.07 -8.85 20.03
N SER A 22 6.38 -9.56 18.94
CA SER A 22 7.68 -10.22 18.77
C SER A 22 8.85 -9.24 18.59
N VAL A 23 8.58 -8.02 18.10
CA VAL A 23 9.63 -7.02 17.80
C VAL A 23 9.88 -6.07 18.99
N ALA A 24 8.86 -5.82 19.82
CA ALA A 24 8.99 -4.92 20.99
C ALA A 24 9.94 -5.44 22.09
N SER A 25 10.32 -6.72 22.06
CA SER A 25 11.19 -7.36 23.06
C SER A 25 12.70 -7.07 22.90
N GLN A 26 13.13 -6.34 21.86
CA GLN A 26 14.55 -6.14 21.57
C GLN A 26 15.10 -4.72 21.81
N TYR A 27 14.28 -3.76 22.25
CA TYR A 27 14.77 -2.42 22.55
C TYR A 27 15.35 -2.33 23.97
N ASP A 28 16.68 -2.42 24.07
CA ASP A 28 17.44 -2.17 25.30
C ASP A 28 17.60 -0.65 25.50
N PHE A 29 16.89 -0.09 26.48
CA PHE A 29 16.79 1.36 26.74
C PHE A 29 17.93 1.93 27.62
N ASP A 30 18.94 1.13 27.97
CA ASP A 30 19.94 1.49 28.99
C ASP A 30 21.30 1.94 28.40
N GLN A 31 21.37 3.10 27.73
CA GLN A 31 22.65 3.79 27.51
C GLN A 31 22.59 5.29 27.86
N PRO A 32 23.45 5.78 28.78
CA PRO A 32 23.47 7.19 29.16
C PRO A 32 24.12 8.07 28.07
N ILE A 33 23.43 9.14 27.69
CA ILE A 33 23.84 10.12 26.68
C ILE A 33 25.03 10.95 27.22
N ASN A 34 26.18 10.89 26.54
CA ASN A 34 27.34 11.72 26.85
C ASN A 34 27.62 12.69 25.69
N LEU A 35 27.48 13.99 25.95
CA LEU A 35 27.58 15.09 24.98
C LEU A 35 28.96 15.76 25.04
N SER A 36 30.00 15.09 24.54
CA SER A 36 31.30 15.72 24.31
C SER A 36 31.74 15.52 22.86
N TYR A 37 31.79 16.63 22.12
CA TYR A 37 32.26 16.68 20.74
C TYR A 37 33.74 17.07 20.73
N SER A 38 34.59 16.22 20.13
CA SER A 38 35.99 16.53 19.83
C SER A 38 36.23 16.35 18.34
N ASP A 39 36.45 17.47 17.65
CA ASP A 39 36.92 17.54 16.26
C ASP A 39 38.42 17.22 16.20
N GLU A 40 38.79 16.03 15.74
CA GLU A 40 40.10 15.81 15.09
C GLU A 40 39.90 14.86 13.91
N CYS A 41 39.68 15.45 12.72
CA CYS A 41 39.56 14.71 11.46
C CYS A 41 40.88 14.82 10.69
N ALA A 42 41.64 13.74 10.64
CA ALA A 42 42.85 13.64 9.83
C ALA A 42 42.83 12.34 9.00
N GLN A 43 42.78 12.56 7.69
CA GLN A 43 43.10 11.66 6.57
C GLN A 43 41.98 10.74 6.04
N ASP A 44 41.53 11.14 4.84
CA ASP A 44 40.92 10.41 3.71
C ASP A 44 39.78 9.41 3.96
N TYR A 45 38.61 9.79 3.41
CA TYR A 45 37.29 9.12 3.37
C TYR A 45 36.42 9.27 4.63
N CYS A 46 35.68 10.38 4.72
CA CYS A 46 34.46 10.44 5.50
C CYS A 46 33.26 10.20 4.57
N PHE A 47 32.67 9.01 4.67
CA PHE A 47 31.28 8.78 4.26
C PHE A 47 30.38 9.54 5.24
N ASN A 48 29.34 10.20 4.70
CA ASN A 48 28.36 10.92 5.49
C ASN A 48 27.40 9.91 6.12
N ASP A 49 27.62 9.54 7.39
CA ASP A 49 26.65 8.75 8.17
C ASP A 49 25.54 9.68 8.66
N ASN A 50 24.47 9.79 7.88
CA ASN A 50 23.17 10.25 8.37
C ASN A 50 22.27 9.02 8.60
N LEU A 51 22.03 8.77 9.89
CA LEU A 51 20.94 8.06 10.57
C LEU A 51 20.27 6.82 9.92
N TYR A 52 20.26 5.75 10.72
CA TYR A 52 19.60 4.44 10.56
C TYR A 52 20.27 3.44 9.61
N THR A 53 21.54 3.16 9.86
CA THR A 53 22.13 1.87 9.43
C THR A 53 21.56 0.75 10.29
N TYR A 54 20.72 -0.09 9.68
CA TYR A 54 20.36 -1.41 10.19
C TYR A 54 21.65 -2.20 10.48
N LYS A 55 21.94 -2.45 11.77
CA LYS A 55 22.97 -3.42 12.16
C LYS A 55 22.26 -4.75 12.37
N PRO A 56 22.41 -5.74 11.46
CA PRO A 56 21.83 -7.05 11.68
C PRO A 56 22.39 -7.64 12.97
N SER A 57 21.50 -7.98 13.91
CA SER A 57 21.87 -8.48 15.23
C SER A 57 22.16 -9.98 15.23
N THR A 58 22.92 -10.49 14.26
CA THR A 58 23.52 -11.84 14.32
C THR A 58 24.57 -11.99 13.21
N ASN A 59 25.85 -11.83 13.55
CA ASN A 59 26.95 -12.29 12.71
C ASN A 59 27.10 -13.81 12.84
N TYR A 60 26.33 -14.59 12.07
CA TYR A 60 26.55 -16.04 11.92
C TYR A 60 26.58 -16.43 10.44
N ALA A 61 27.60 -15.97 9.70
CA ALA A 61 27.85 -16.45 8.34
C ALA A 61 29.35 -16.50 7.98
N LEU A 62 30.24 -16.65 8.97
CA LEU A 62 31.68 -16.79 8.70
C LEU A 62 32.16 -18.24 8.56
N SER A 63 31.26 -19.23 8.53
CA SER A 63 31.65 -20.64 8.32
C SER A 63 30.65 -21.49 7.54
N GLU A 64 29.76 -20.89 6.74
CA GLU A 64 28.96 -21.67 5.81
C GLU A 64 29.81 -21.94 4.56
N SER A 65 29.92 -23.21 4.16
CA SER A 65 30.59 -23.57 2.91
C SER A 65 29.86 -22.86 1.79
N SER A 66 30.58 -21.99 1.07
CA SER A 66 30.07 -21.22 -0.05
C SER A 66 29.67 -22.16 -1.19
N ASP A 67 28.50 -22.77 -1.07
CA ASP A 67 27.73 -23.14 -2.24
C ASP A 67 27.44 -21.83 -2.97
N GLU A 68 27.87 -21.79 -4.22
CA GLU A 68 27.82 -20.66 -5.13
C GLU A 68 26.49 -19.90 -4.98
N TYR A 69 26.53 -18.70 -4.36
CA TYR A 69 25.33 -17.87 -4.25
C TYR A 69 24.85 -17.57 -5.67
N ASP A 70 23.72 -18.17 -6.03
CA ASP A 70 23.12 -17.99 -7.34
C ASP A 70 22.47 -16.61 -7.40
N PHE A 71 23.26 -15.61 -7.80
CA PHE A 71 22.79 -14.24 -8.05
C PHE A 71 21.81 -14.14 -9.22
N SER A 72 21.49 -15.25 -9.92
CA SER A 72 20.43 -15.29 -10.92
C SER A 72 19.03 -15.43 -10.31
N ILE A 73 18.92 -15.82 -9.04
CA ILE A 73 17.63 -15.87 -8.34
C ILE A 73 17.26 -14.45 -7.90
N GLN A 74 16.62 -13.72 -8.80
CA GLN A 74 16.03 -12.43 -8.49
C GLN A 74 14.79 -12.65 -7.61
N GLN A 75 14.85 -12.21 -6.36
CA GLN A 75 13.67 -12.24 -5.50
C GLN A 75 12.58 -11.33 -6.10
N PRO A 76 11.30 -11.71 -5.95
CA PRO A 76 10.20 -10.95 -6.52
C PRO A 76 10.15 -9.55 -5.93
N LYS A 77 9.84 -8.55 -6.76
CA LYS A 77 9.88 -7.12 -6.41
C LYS A 77 9.11 -6.77 -5.13
N HIS A 78 8.01 -7.45 -4.84
CA HIS A 78 7.20 -7.16 -3.65
C HIS A 78 7.84 -7.56 -2.33
N MET A 79 8.87 -8.41 -2.34
CA MET A 79 9.60 -8.79 -1.12
C MET A 79 10.81 -7.87 -0.85
N LEU A 80 11.16 -7.01 -1.81
CA LEU A 80 12.31 -6.12 -1.71
C LEU A 80 11.86 -4.67 -1.70
N VAL A 81 12.63 -3.84 -1.01
CA VAL A 81 12.51 -2.38 -1.12
C VAL A 81 13.40 -1.91 -2.26
N SER A 82 12.80 -1.21 -3.23
CA SER A 82 13.56 -0.63 -4.34
C SER A 82 14.56 0.41 -3.83
N GLN A 83 15.80 0.35 -4.33
CA GLN A 83 16.86 1.31 -3.99
C GLN A 83 16.65 2.67 -4.66
N GLU A 84 15.94 2.68 -5.78
CA GLU A 84 15.57 3.88 -6.52
C GLU A 84 14.05 4.01 -6.58
N LYS A 85 13.55 5.22 -6.79
CA LYS A 85 12.12 5.48 -6.92
C LYS A 85 11.57 4.84 -8.19
N ASP A 86 10.79 3.79 -8.05
CA ASP A 86 10.14 3.06 -9.14
C ASP A 86 8.67 3.50 -9.26
N TRP A 87 8.43 4.57 -10.02
CA TRP A 87 7.09 5.11 -10.24
C TRP A 87 6.17 4.12 -10.97
N ASP A 88 6.70 3.36 -11.92
CA ASP A 88 5.91 2.41 -12.69
C ASP A 88 5.41 1.27 -11.79
N TYR A 89 6.24 0.80 -10.88
CA TYR A 89 5.85 -0.19 -9.88
C TYR A 89 4.81 0.37 -8.89
N LEU A 90 4.98 1.60 -8.40
CA LEU A 90 3.98 2.25 -7.55
C LEU A 90 2.63 2.40 -8.27
N MET A 91 2.63 2.79 -9.54
CA MET A 91 1.42 2.90 -10.33
C MET A 91 0.78 1.54 -10.59
N GLY A 92 1.57 0.50 -10.87
CA GLY A 92 1.07 -0.88 -11.00
C GLY A 92 0.36 -1.37 -9.73
N GLN A 93 0.94 -1.10 -8.56
CA GLN A 93 0.30 -1.37 -7.27
C GLN A 93 -0.96 -0.51 -7.06
N THR A 94 -0.93 0.76 -7.47
CA THR A 94 -2.10 1.67 -7.38
C THR A 94 -3.28 1.16 -8.24
N TYR A 95 -3.02 0.64 -9.44
CA TYR A 95 -4.07 0.01 -10.25
C TYR A 95 -4.58 -1.29 -9.64
N THR A 96 -3.72 -2.04 -8.96
CA THR A 96 -4.14 -3.22 -8.19
C THR A 96 -5.06 -2.82 -7.05
N ILE A 97 -4.73 -1.75 -6.31
CA ILE A 97 -5.59 -1.17 -5.27
C ILE A 97 -6.94 -0.73 -5.85
N LEU A 98 -6.94 -0.05 -7.00
CA LEU A 98 -8.17 0.36 -7.69
C LEU A 98 -9.05 -0.86 -8.03
N GLY A 99 -8.46 -1.90 -8.63
CA GLY A 99 -9.16 -3.14 -8.97
C GLY A 99 -9.73 -3.85 -7.74
N LEU A 100 -8.94 -3.95 -6.67
CA LEU A 100 -9.38 -4.51 -5.39
C LEU A 100 -10.49 -3.69 -4.74
N SER A 101 -10.47 -2.36 -4.89
CA SER A 101 -11.51 -1.48 -4.36
C SER A 101 -12.83 -1.68 -5.10
N VAL A 102 -12.81 -1.80 -6.43
CA VAL A 102 -14.01 -2.13 -7.21
C VAL A 102 -14.57 -3.50 -6.80
N ALA A 103 -13.69 -4.51 -6.64
CA ALA A 103 -14.10 -5.83 -6.16
C ALA A 103 -14.67 -5.78 -4.74
N THR A 104 -14.09 -4.97 -3.86
CA THR A 104 -14.54 -4.75 -2.48
C THR A 104 -15.91 -4.10 -2.44
N VAL A 105 -16.13 -3.01 -3.19
CA VAL A 105 -17.44 -2.37 -3.33
C VAL A 105 -18.46 -3.38 -3.87
N GLY A 106 -18.12 -4.11 -4.93
CA GLY A 106 -18.99 -5.16 -5.47
C GLY A 106 -19.35 -6.21 -4.41
N LEU A 107 -18.39 -6.69 -3.63
CA LEU A 107 -18.64 -7.63 -2.53
C LEU A 107 -19.49 -7.00 -1.42
N MET A 108 -19.22 -5.75 -1.04
CA MET A 108 -20.00 -5.01 -0.04
C MET A 108 -21.46 -4.83 -0.49
N THR A 109 -21.72 -4.61 -1.78
CA THR A 109 -23.10 -4.60 -2.28
C THR A 109 -23.81 -5.96 -2.19
N LEU A 110 -23.09 -7.06 -1.98
CA LEU A 110 -23.65 -8.42 -1.81
C LEU A 110 -23.70 -8.88 -0.35
N LEU A 111 -22.86 -8.30 0.53
CA LEU A 111 -22.82 -8.62 1.95
C LEU A 111 -23.99 -7.98 2.72
N PRO A 112 -24.45 -8.59 3.83
CA PRO A 112 -25.53 -8.05 4.64
C PRO A 112 -25.10 -6.78 5.39
N GLU A 113 -26.04 -5.85 5.60
CA GLU A 113 -25.85 -4.55 6.27
C GLU A 113 -25.15 -4.65 7.63
N SER A 114 -25.30 -5.77 8.35
CA SER A 114 -24.61 -6.00 9.62
C SER A 114 -23.08 -6.00 9.53
N ILE A 115 -22.51 -6.22 8.33
CA ILE A 115 -21.07 -6.20 8.07
C ILE A 115 -20.67 -4.89 7.39
N THR A 116 -21.44 -4.44 6.39
CA THR A 116 -21.07 -3.29 5.55
C THR A 116 -21.59 -1.96 6.07
N LYS A 117 -22.58 -1.97 6.97
CA LYS A 117 -23.37 -0.81 7.43
C LYS A 117 -24.15 -0.07 6.34
N TRP A 118 -23.93 -0.40 5.06
CA TRP A 118 -24.65 0.17 3.94
C TRP A 118 -26.07 -0.37 3.83
N ASP A 119 -27.07 0.50 3.95
CA ASP A 119 -28.47 0.18 3.75
C ASP A 119 -28.83 -0.04 2.27
N ASP A 120 -30.05 -0.54 2.02
CA ASP A 120 -30.57 -0.78 0.66
C ASP A 120 -30.57 0.50 -0.22
N ASP A 121 -30.72 1.68 0.38
CA ASP A 121 -30.65 2.95 -0.34
C ASP A 121 -29.20 3.27 -0.68
N GLN A 122 -28.22 3.06 0.19
CA GLN A 122 -26.78 3.26 -0.06
C GLN A 122 -26.26 2.31 -1.15
N ARG A 123 -26.79 1.09 -1.21
CA ARG A 123 -26.45 0.07 -2.23
C ARG A 123 -27.05 0.34 -3.61
N ASP A 124 -27.96 1.31 -3.75
CA ASP A 124 -28.54 1.67 -5.05
C ASP A 124 -27.52 2.36 -5.97
N ILE A 125 -27.06 1.61 -6.97
CA ILE A 125 -26.09 2.01 -7.98
C ILE A 125 -26.66 3.07 -8.95
N SER A 126 -28.00 3.18 -9.08
CA SER A 126 -28.64 4.06 -10.06
C SER A 126 -28.51 5.56 -9.75
N SER A 127 -28.14 5.91 -8.51
CA SER A 127 -28.05 7.27 -7.99
C SER A 127 -26.66 7.67 -7.48
N LEU A 128 -25.62 6.87 -7.73
CA LEU A 128 -24.26 7.04 -7.19
C LEU A 128 -23.68 8.44 -7.42
N GLY A 129 -23.74 8.97 -8.64
CA GLY A 129 -23.15 10.29 -8.93
C GLY A 129 -23.83 11.44 -8.19
N LYS A 130 -25.15 11.33 -7.93
CA LYS A 130 -25.88 12.32 -7.15
C LYS A 130 -25.55 12.19 -5.66
N LYS A 131 -25.55 10.97 -5.11
CA LYS A 131 -25.17 10.69 -3.71
C LYS A 131 -23.77 11.16 -3.40
N TRP A 132 -22.81 10.79 -4.25
CA TRP A 132 -21.44 11.23 -4.13
C TRP A 132 -21.36 12.76 -4.07
N LYS A 133 -22.03 13.46 -4.99
CA LYS A 133 -22.06 14.92 -4.98
C LYS A 133 -22.69 15.47 -3.70
N ASP A 134 -23.81 14.91 -3.26
CA ASP A 134 -24.53 15.36 -2.07
C ASP A 134 -23.68 15.14 -0.81
N ASN A 135 -23.03 13.98 -0.67
CA ASN A 135 -22.16 13.60 0.43
C ASN A 135 -20.88 14.45 0.49
N VAL A 136 -20.17 14.59 -0.63
CA VAL A 136 -18.98 15.45 -0.72
C VAL A 136 -19.32 16.92 -0.45
N SER A 137 -20.49 17.38 -0.92
CA SER A 137 -20.94 18.77 -0.70
C SER A 137 -21.42 19.05 0.73
N ALA A 138 -21.83 18.02 1.47
CA ALA A 138 -22.22 18.16 2.88
C ALA A 138 -21.02 18.53 3.77
N GLY A 139 -19.81 18.17 3.34
CA GLY A 139 -18.57 18.36 4.08
C GLY A 139 -18.38 17.30 5.18
N PRO A 140 -17.15 17.12 5.70
CA PRO A 140 -16.91 16.00 6.58
C PRO A 140 -17.66 16.13 7.91
N THR A 141 -18.12 14.99 8.43
CA THR A 141 -18.84 14.88 9.69
C THR A 141 -18.06 14.06 10.70
N TRP A 142 -18.48 14.09 11.96
CA TRP A 142 -17.87 13.23 12.96
C TRP A 142 -18.55 11.87 12.92
N ASP A 143 -17.85 10.89 12.38
CA ASP A 143 -18.39 9.55 12.20
C ASP A 143 -18.62 8.81 13.55
N ARG A 144 -19.59 7.90 13.55
CA ARG A 144 -20.03 7.10 14.71
C ARG A 144 -19.90 5.60 14.48
N ASP A 145 -19.05 5.19 13.54
CA ASP A 145 -18.82 3.77 13.30
C ASP A 145 -18.19 3.04 14.49
N GLU A 146 -18.22 1.72 14.40
CA GLU A 146 -17.62 0.85 15.40
C GLU A 146 -16.13 1.16 15.55
N HIS A 147 -15.67 1.36 16.78
CA HIS A 147 -14.28 1.74 17.07
C HIS A 147 -13.21 0.82 16.44
N PHE A 148 -13.56 -0.43 16.15
CA PHE A 148 -12.66 -1.34 15.45
C PHE A 148 -12.36 -0.91 14.01
N LEU A 149 -13.35 -0.38 13.27
CA LEU A 149 -13.13 0.11 11.92
C LEU A 149 -12.21 1.33 11.94
N ASN A 150 -12.58 2.35 12.73
CA ASN A 150 -11.89 3.66 12.73
C ASN A 150 -10.48 3.59 13.31
N TYR A 151 -10.22 2.73 14.30
CA TYR A 151 -8.94 2.71 15.01
C TYR A 151 -8.07 1.47 14.76
N VAL A 152 -8.56 0.48 14.00
CA VAL A 152 -7.76 -0.70 13.63
C VAL A 152 -7.72 -0.88 12.12
N MET A 153 -8.87 -1.00 11.47
CA MET A 153 -8.91 -1.28 10.03
C MET A 153 -8.43 -0.09 9.20
N HIS A 154 -8.88 1.12 9.53
CA HIS A 154 -8.44 2.34 8.85
C HIS A 154 -6.93 2.56 8.94
N PRO A 155 -6.30 2.57 10.14
CA PRO A 155 -4.84 2.61 10.24
C PRO A 155 -4.15 1.48 9.46
N TYR A 156 -4.67 0.25 9.51
CA TYR A 156 -4.08 -0.85 8.75
C TYR A 156 -4.10 -0.59 7.24
N PHE A 157 -5.23 -0.17 6.65
CA PHE A 157 -5.32 0.13 5.22
C PHE A 157 -4.50 1.36 4.82
N GLY A 158 -4.43 2.38 5.69
CA GLY A 158 -3.48 3.49 5.53
C GLY A 158 -2.02 2.99 5.51
N GLY A 159 -1.69 2.00 6.35
CA GLY A 159 -0.41 1.31 6.35
C GLY A 159 -0.15 0.51 5.07
N VAL A 160 -1.16 -0.16 4.52
CA VAL A 160 -1.05 -0.86 3.23
C VAL A 160 -0.74 0.10 2.08
N TYR A 161 -1.35 1.30 2.05
CA TYR A 161 -0.98 2.32 1.06
C TYR A 161 0.45 2.82 1.27
N TYR A 162 0.83 3.00 2.53
CA TYR A 162 2.18 3.43 2.87
C TYR A 162 3.25 2.42 2.45
N THR A 163 3.06 1.12 2.74
CA THR A 163 4.00 0.06 2.36
C THR A 163 4.13 -0.07 0.84
N ALA A 164 3.05 0.12 0.08
CA ALA A 164 3.12 0.13 -1.38
C ALA A 164 4.12 1.17 -1.92
N ALA A 165 4.13 2.39 -1.35
CA ALA A 165 5.09 3.44 -1.67
C ALA A 165 6.52 3.13 -1.18
N ARG A 166 6.66 2.61 0.05
CA ARG A 166 7.97 2.21 0.60
C ARG A 166 8.65 1.16 -0.26
N HIS A 167 7.93 0.11 -0.67
CA HIS A 167 8.48 -0.92 -1.57
C HIS A 167 8.88 -0.39 -2.94
N ALA A 168 8.25 0.69 -3.40
CA ALA A 168 8.62 1.39 -4.62
C ALA A 168 9.82 2.36 -4.44
N GLY A 169 10.49 2.37 -3.28
CA GLY A 169 11.72 3.13 -3.05
C GLY A 169 11.50 4.58 -2.64
N TYR A 170 10.29 4.95 -2.23
CA TYR A 170 9.98 6.27 -1.69
C TYR A 170 10.38 6.37 -0.21
N ASP A 171 10.78 7.56 0.22
CA ASP A 171 11.11 7.82 1.63
C ASP A 171 9.85 7.86 2.52
N GLU A 172 10.03 8.02 3.82
CA GLU A 172 8.94 7.98 4.81
C GLU A 172 7.94 9.12 4.58
N PHE A 173 8.42 10.31 4.22
CA PHE A 173 7.55 11.47 4.02
C PHE A 173 6.76 11.37 2.72
N GLU A 174 7.41 10.94 1.64
CA GLU A 174 6.76 10.70 0.36
C GLU A 174 5.73 9.56 0.45
N SER A 175 6.06 8.49 1.19
CA SER A 175 5.15 7.38 1.44
C SER A 175 3.96 7.80 2.30
N PHE A 176 4.19 8.68 3.29
CA PHE A 176 3.11 9.34 4.03
C PHE A 176 2.22 10.18 3.11
N LEU A 177 2.78 11.00 2.23
CA LEU A 177 1.98 11.81 1.30
C LEU A 177 1.17 10.95 0.33
N TYR A 178 1.74 9.85 -0.15
CA TYR A 178 1.01 8.88 -0.98
C TYR A 178 -0.14 8.24 -0.19
N SER A 179 0.13 7.71 1.00
CA SER A 179 -0.89 7.12 1.87
C SER A 179 -1.98 8.13 2.24
N TRP A 180 -1.61 9.37 2.53
CA TRP A 180 -2.54 10.48 2.79
C TRP A 180 -3.43 10.76 1.59
N THR A 181 -2.85 10.82 0.39
CA THR A 181 -3.60 11.06 -0.85
C THR A 181 -4.57 9.91 -1.13
N MET A 182 -4.12 8.66 -0.98
CA MET A 182 -4.93 7.47 -1.20
C MET A 182 -6.06 7.35 -0.18
N SER A 183 -5.77 7.57 1.10
CA SER A 183 -6.78 7.52 2.17
C SER A 183 -7.82 8.64 2.00
N THR A 184 -7.36 9.86 1.72
CA THR A 184 -8.23 11.04 1.67
C THR A 184 -9.04 11.11 0.38
N PHE A 185 -8.39 11.10 -0.78
CA PHE A 185 -9.07 11.41 -2.04
C PHE A 185 -9.61 10.18 -2.73
N PHE A 186 -8.87 9.08 -2.68
CA PHE A 186 -9.27 7.85 -3.36
C PHE A 186 -10.30 7.07 -2.54
N TRP A 187 -10.04 6.85 -1.25
CA TRP A 187 -10.94 6.09 -0.39
C TRP A 187 -12.09 6.96 0.13
N GLU A 188 -11.79 7.89 1.04
CA GLU A 188 -12.81 8.66 1.78
C GLU A 188 -13.72 9.50 0.86
N TYR A 189 -13.12 10.40 0.08
CA TYR A 189 -13.85 11.25 -0.86
C TYR A 189 -14.21 10.55 -2.18
N GLY A 190 -13.68 9.36 -2.42
CA GLY A 190 -13.89 8.61 -3.66
C GLY A 190 -14.86 7.46 -3.44
N VAL A 191 -14.33 6.32 -3.03
CA VAL A 191 -15.07 5.06 -2.86
C VAL A 191 -16.17 5.17 -1.80
N GLU A 192 -15.87 5.70 -0.64
CA GLU A 192 -16.77 5.73 0.50
C GLU A 192 -17.84 6.81 0.38
N ALA A 193 -17.47 7.96 -0.20
CA ALA A 193 -18.39 9.06 -0.49
C ALA A 193 -19.60 8.66 -1.37
N PHE A 194 -19.54 7.54 -2.10
CA PHE A 194 -20.70 7.02 -2.83
C PHE A 194 -21.83 6.51 -1.93
N ALA A 195 -21.49 6.06 -0.71
CA ALA A 195 -22.43 5.51 0.26
C ALA A 195 -22.62 6.46 1.46
N GLU A 196 -21.56 7.13 1.90
CA GLU A 196 -21.51 7.84 3.19
C GLU A 196 -20.92 9.24 3.08
N VAL A 197 -21.16 10.09 4.08
CA VAL A 197 -20.57 11.43 4.14
C VAL A 197 -19.15 11.30 4.68
N PRO A 198 -18.13 11.93 4.07
CA PRO A 198 -16.77 11.86 4.57
C PRO A 198 -16.64 12.15 6.07
N SER A 199 -15.67 11.51 6.71
CA SER A 199 -15.43 11.53 8.14
C SER A 199 -14.19 12.35 8.49
N TRP A 200 -14.33 13.28 9.43
CA TRP A 200 -13.18 13.98 9.98
C TRP A 200 -12.20 13.04 10.67
N GLN A 201 -12.67 11.96 11.28
CA GLN A 201 -11.80 11.02 11.99
C GLN A 201 -10.87 10.33 11.00
N ASP A 202 -11.41 9.81 9.92
CA ASP A 202 -10.68 8.97 8.98
C ASP A 202 -9.73 9.80 8.11
N LEU A 203 -10.08 11.06 7.83
CA LEU A 203 -9.16 12.02 7.19
C LEU A 203 -7.86 12.29 7.98
N PHE A 204 -7.88 12.11 9.30
CA PHE A 204 -6.69 12.29 10.15
C PHE A 204 -6.08 10.96 10.60
N ILE A 205 -6.91 10.05 11.10
CA ILE A 205 -6.47 8.81 11.75
C ILE A 205 -5.88 7.86 10.72
N THR A 206 -6.59 7.62 9.62
CA THR A 206 -6.20 6.66 8.57
C THR A 206 -4.80 6.95 8.05
N PRO A 207 -4.46 8.17 7.57
CA PRO A 207 -3.13 8.40 7.02
C PRO A 207 -2.04 8.59 8.08
N PHE A 208 -2.35 9.22 9.22
CA PHE A 208 -1.33 9.51 10.23
C PHE A 208 -0.90 8.26 11.00
N PHE A 209 -1.86 7.52 11.55
CA PHE A 209 -1.56 6.24 12.21
C PHE A 209 -1.28 5.15 11.19
N GLY A 210 -1.81 5.26 9.97
CA GLY A 210 -1.45 4.37 8.89
C GLY A 210 0.02 4.45 8.51
N ALA A 211 0.62 5.63 8.43
CA ALA A 211 2.07 5.72 8.18
C ALA A 211 2.90 5.06 9.30
N VAL A 212 2.51 5.22 10.56
CA VAL A 212 3.18 4.55 11.69
C VAL A 212 3.05 3.03 11.58
N VAL A 213 1.82 2.53 11.37
CA VAL A 213 1.55 1.10 11.22
C VAL A 213 2.26 0.55 9.98
N GLY A 214 2.30 1.30 8.89
CA GLY A 214 2.94 0.92 7.63
C GLY A 214 4.45 0.78 7.76
N GLU A 215 5.15 1.69 8.45
CA GLU A 215 6.58 1.53 8.69
C GLU A 215 6.85 0.30 9.58
N MET A 216 6.03 0.08 10.62
CA MET A 216 6.14 -1.13 11.44
C MET A 216 5.87 -2.41 10.63
N MET A 217 4.95 -2.36 9.67
CA MET A 217 4.66 -3.48 8.77
C MET A 217 5.86 -3.79 7.87
N LEU A 218 6.48 -2.75 7.31
CA LEU A 218 7.68 -2.86 6.49
C LEU A 218 8.86 -3.45 7.28
N GLU A 219 9.14 -2.92 8.47
CA GLU A 219 10.21 -3.43 9.34
C GLU A 219 9.99 -4.91 9.68
N ALA A 220 8.77 -5.27 10.10
CA ALA A 220 8.43 -6.65 10.41
C ALA A 220 8.56 -7.59 9.20
N GLU A 221 8.22 -7.10 8.00
CA GLU A 221 8.37 -7.86 6.76
C GLU A 221 9.85 -8.14 6.46
N GLN A 222 10.69 -7.11 6.51
CA GLN A 222 12.12 -7.24 6.25
C GLN A 222 12.82 -8.14 7.28
N ASP A 223 12.42 -8.07 8.55
CA ASP A 223 12.95 -8.96 9.60
C ASP A 223 12.54 -10.42 9.39
N ILE A 224 11.29 -10.69 9.01
CA ILE A 224 10.84 -12.05 8.69
C ILE A 224 11.64 -12.59 7.49
N ILE A 225 11.82 -11.80 6.44
CA ILE A 225 12.61 -12.19 5.26
C ILE A 225 14.06 -12.46 5.66
N ALA A 226 14.69 -11.58 6.43
CA ALA A 226 16.08 -11.71 6.87
C ALA A 226 16.30 -12.93 7.79
N SER A 227 15.30 -13.30 8.59
CA SER A 227 15.33 -14.48 9.47
C SER A 227 15.09 -15.82 8.75
N GLY A 228 14.91 -15.81 7.43
CA GLY A 228 14.66 -17.02 6.64
C GLY A 228 13.18 -17.35 6.40
N GLY A 229 12.28 -16.39 6.61
CA GLY A 229 10.86 -16.50 6.25
C GLY A 229 10.03 -17.35 7.23
N GLU A 230 10.51 -17.57 8.45
CA GLU A 230 9.81 -18.35 9.48
C GLU A 230 9.27 -17.47 10.59
N VAL A 231 8.00 -17.66 10.96
CA VAL A 231 7.40 -17.05 12.15
C VAL A 231 7.07 -18.17 13.12
N MET A 232 7.59 -18.06 14.35
CA MET A 232 7.45 -19.09 15.40
C MET A 232 7.90 -20.49 14.94
N GLY A 233 8.93 -20.57 14.09
CA GLY A 233 9.46 -21.83 13.54
C GLY A 233 8.56 -22.48 12.47
N SER A 234 7.67 -21.72 11.84
CA SER A 234 6.81 -22.18 10.76
C SER A 234 6.93 -21.28 9.53
N GLN A 235 7.36 -21.88 8.40
CA GLN A 235 7.38 -21.21 7.10
C GLN A 235 5.99 -20.83 6.60
N THR A 236 4.96 -21.64 6.93
CA THR A 236 3.57 -21.31 6.58
C THR A 236 3.11 -20.06 7.32
N MET A 237 3.42 -19.94 8.61
CA MET A 237 3.09 -18.74 9.38
C MET A 237 3.87 -17.53 8.89
N GLY A 238 5.13 -17.72 8.48
CA GLY A 238 5.91 -16.66 7.84
C GLY A 238 5.28 -16.17 6.54
N GLY A 239 4.96 -17.07 5.61
CA GLY A 239 4.29 -16.70 4.35
C GLY A 239 2.93 -16.02 4.54
N VAL A 240 2.13 -16.48 5.52
CA VAL A 240 0.86 -15.80 5.87
C VAL A 240 1.12 -14.41 6.45
N SER A 241 2.13 -14.26 7.30
CA SER A 241 2.49 -12.96 7.88
C SER A 241 2.93 -11.99 6.80
N LEU A 242 3.84 -12.39 5.91
CA LEU A 242 4.31 -11.59 4.78
C LEU A 242 3.15 -11.11 3.90
N PHE A 243 2.17 -11.98 3.63
CA PHE A 243 0.96 -11.58 2.90
C PHE A 243 0.19 -10.45 3.57
N PHE A 244 -0.01 -10.49 4.88
CA PHE A 244 -0.75 -9.43 5.58
C PHE A 244 0.08 -8.17 5.85
N LEU A 245 1.41 -8.24 5.77
CA LEU A 245 2.29 -7.08 5.86
C LEU A 245 2.34 -6.32 4.52
N ASN A 246 2.30 -7.04 3.39
CA ASN A 246 2.27 -6.42 2.06
C ASN A 246 1.24 -7.09 1.11
N PRO A 247 -0.07 -6.99 1.40
CA PRO A 247 -1.08 -7.69 0.63
C PRO A 247 -1.17 -7.19 -0.81
N VAL A 248 -0.97 -5.88 -1.03
CA VAL A 248 -1.01 -5.27 -2.36
C VAL A 248 0.15 -5.77 -3.21
N GLY A 249 1.38 -5.80 -2.68
CA GLY A 249 2.54 -6.30 -3.39
C GLY A 249 2.38 -7.77 -3.80
N HIS A 250 1.90 -8.62 -2.89
CA HIS A 250 1.64 -10.04 -3.16
C HIS A 250 0.55 -10.25 -4.22
N ILE A 251 -0.59 -9.56 -4.10
CA ILE A 251 -1.67 -9.66 -5.08
C ILE A 251 -1.23 -9.10 -6.43
N HIS A 252 -0.54 -7.96 -6.43
CA HIS A 252 -0.02 -7.34 -7.66
C HIS A 252 0.90 -8.31 -8.39
N TYR A 253 1.82 -8.96 -7.66
CA TYR A 253 2.70 -9.99 -8.20
C TYR A 253 1.92 -11.16 -8.81
N TRP A 254 0.94 -11.72 -8.10
CA TRP A 254 0.13 -12.83 -8.63
C TRP A 254 -0.69 -12.42 -9.84
N VAL A 255 -1.24 -11.21 -9.84
CA VAL A 255 -2.00 -10.68 -10.98
C VAL A 255 -1.05 -10.52 -12.16
N SER A 256 0.11 -9.87 -12.00
CA SER A 256 1.08 -9.69 -13.08
C SER A 256 1.63 -11.02 -13.62
N ASP A 257 1.91 -11.97 -12.74
CA ASP A 257 2.45 -13.29 -13.08
C ASP A 257 1.39 -14.17 -13.78
N ALA A 258 0.15 -14.15 -13.30
CA ALA A 258 -0.96 -14.88 -13.92
C ALA A 258 -1.41 -14.26 -15.25
N TRP A 259 -1.31 -12.94 -15.42
CA TRP A 259 -1.71 -12.25 -16.64
C TRP A 259 -0.62 -12.25 -17.72
N GLY A 260 0.65 -12.40 -17.36
CA GLY A 260 1.78 -12.48 -18.30
C GLY A 260 1.97 -11.26 -19.22
N GLY A 261 1.30 -10.14 -18.91
CA GLY A 261 1.13 -9.00 -19.80
C GLY A 261 1.39 -7.66 -19.14
N ASP A 262 2.08 -6.77 -19.84
CA ASP A 262 2.36 -5.41 -19.38
C ASP A 262 1.16 -4.49 -19.65
N ALA A 263 0.74 -3.74 -18.62
CA ALA A 263 -0.25 -2.67 -18.74
C ALA A 263 0.45 -1.31 -18.66
N GLU A 264 0.57 -0.64 -19.80
CA GLU A 264 1.16 0.70 -19.90
C GLU A 264 0.04 1.76 -19.92
N VAL A 265 0.15 2.78 -19.06
CA VAL A 265 -0.70 3.98 -19.10
C VAL A 265 0.13 5.17 -19.51
N ASN A 266 -0.20 5.78 -20.64
CA ASN A 266 0.48 6.96 -21.16
C ASN A 266 -0.49 8.13 -21.30
N LEU A 267 -0.15 9.27 -20.70
CA LEU A 267 -0.85 10.53 -20.96
C LEU A 267 -0.35 11.10 -22.28
N ASN A 268 -1.24 11.20 -23.28
CA ASN A 268 -0.95 11.74 -24.59
C ASN A 268 -1.62 13.10 -24.77
N THR A 269 -0.82 14.13 -25.06
CA THR A 269 -1.30 15.49 -25.33
C THR A 269 -1.47 15.79 -26.82
N ASN A 270 -1.07 14.86 -27.69
CA ASN A 270 -1.19 14.98 -29.13
C ASN A 270 -2.55 14.40 -29.57
N PRO A 271 -3.36 15.18 -30.31
CA PRO A 271 -4.64 14.70 -30.81
C PRO A 271 -4.46 13.48 -31.71
N TRP A 272 -5.39 12.53 -31.61
CA TRP A 272 -5.41 11.30 -32.38
C TRP A 272 -4.27 10.31 -32.09
N TRP A 273 -3.66 10.39 -30.89
CA TRP A 273 -2.67 9.44 -30.42
C TRP A 273 -1.45 9.31 -31.34
N ASP A 274 -1.00 10.43 -31.91
CA ASP A 274 0.09 10.50 -32.89
C ASP A 274 -0.16 9.71 -34.20
N ASN A 275 -1.39 9.26 -34.44
CA ASN A 275 -1.76 8.55 -35.66
C ASN A 275 -2.08 9.56 -36.78
N GLN A 276 -1.12 9.74 -37.68
CA GLN A 276 -1.23 10.69 -38.79
C GLN A 276 -2.36 10.36 -39.77
N ASP A 277 -2.69 9.08 -39.96
CA ASP A 277 -3.77 8.65 -40.86
C ASP A 277 -5.14 8.96 -40.25
N ALA A 278 -5.31 8.71 -38.95
CA ALA A 278 -6.53 9.05 -38.22
C ALA A 278 -6.75 10.57 -38.16
N ALA A 279 -5.68 11.34 -37.94
CA ALA A 279 -5.72 12.80 -37.96
C ALA A 279 -6.13 13.34 -39.34
N ARG A 280 -5.60 12.75 -40.41
CA ARG A 280 -5.91 13.15 -41.79
C ARG A 280 -7.35 12.81 -42.18
N PHE A 281 -7.82 11.62 -41.82
CA PHE A 281 -9.22 11.23 -42.02
C PHE A 281 -10.18 12.16 -41.29
N ALA A 282 -9.89 12.50 -40.03
CA ALA A 282 -10.72 13.40 -39.25
C ALA A 282 -10.77 14.82 -39.85
N TYR A 283 -9.62 15.33 -40.32
CA TYR A 283 -9.54 16.61 -41.01
C TYR A 283 -10.35 16.62 -42.32
N ASP A 284 -10.23 15.57 -43.14
CA ASP A 284 -10.97 15.42 -44.38
C ASP A 284 -12.49 15.27 -44.15
N ALA A 285 -12.89 14.71 -42.99
CA ALA A 285 -14.27 14.64 -42.54
C ALA A 285 -14.81 15.96 -41.94
N GLY A 286 -13.98 17.02 -41.89
CA GLY A 286 -14.35 18.35 -41.42
C GLY A 286 -14.26 18.55 -39.90
N ALA A 287 -13.56 17.67 -39.17
CA ALA A 287 -13.32 17.85 -37.75
C ALA A 287 -12.38 19.03 -37.48
N LEU A 288 -12.69 19.83 -36.47
CA LEU A 288 -11.83 20.94 -36.04
C LEU A 288 -10.58 20.39 -35.35
N TYR A 289 -9.40 20.93 -35.70
CA TYR A 289 -8.15 20.58 -35.04
C TYR A 289 -8.14 21.21 -33.64
N ASP A 290 -8.27 20.38 -32.62
CA ASP A 290 -8.24 20.84 -31.24
C ASP A 290 -6.79 21.07 -30.79
N SER A 291 -6.45 22.32 -30.44
CA SER A 291 -5.12 22.68 -29.95
C SER A 291 -4.84 22.19 -28.53
N GLN A 292 -5.86 21.69 -27.82
CA GLN A 292 -5.76 21.21 -26.45
C GLN A 292 -6.40 19.82 -26.34
N PHE A 293 -5.61 18.79 -26.64
CA PHE A 293 -6.01 17.40 -26.44
C PHE A 293 -5.29 16.85 -25.22
N VAL A 294 -6.03 16.17 -24.33
CA VAL A 294 -5.46 15.35 -23.26
C VAL A 294 -6.18 14.02 -23.30
N GLY A 295 -5.47 12.98 -23.71
CA GLY A 295 -5.94 11.62 -23.75
C GLY A 295 -5.12 10.73 -22.82
N MET A 296 -5.76 9.75 -22.20
CA MET A 296 -5.08 8.65 -21.51
C MET A 296 -5.09 7.38 -22.37
N ASN A 297 -3.92 6.89 -22.79
CA ASN A 297 -3.78 5.65 -23.54
C ASN A 297 -3.55 4.51 -22.54
N PHE A 298 -4.38 3.48 -22.61
CA PHE A 298 -4.24 2.26 -21.85
C PHE A 298 -3.90 1.14 -22.82
N LYS A 299 -2.65 0.67 -22.77
CA LYS A 299 -2.16 -0.41 -23.61
C LYS A 299 -1.93 -1.63 -22.74
N VAL A 300 -2.72 -2.67 -23.00
CA VAL A 300 -2.54 -3.98 -22.39
C VAL A 300 -1.92 -4.88 -23.44
N THR A 301 -0.72 -5.37 -23.17
CA THR A 301 -0.06 -6.38 -24.00
C THR A 301 -0.35 -7.75 -23.39
N PHE A 302 -0.66 -8.74 -24.21
CA PHE A 302 -1.01 -10.12 -23.82
C PHE A 302 -0.12 -11.12 -24.55
#